data_AF-A0A1B6JBY8-F1
#
_entry.id   AF-A0A1B6JBY8-F1
#
_cell.length_a   1.000
_cell.length_b   1.000
_cell.length_c   1.000
_cell.angle_alpha   90.00
_cell.angle_beta   90.00
_cell.angle_gamma   90.00
#
_symmetry.space_group_name_H-M   'P 1'
#
loop_
_entity.id
_entity.type
_entity.pdbx_description
1 polymer ?
#
loop_
_entity_poly.entity_id
_entity_poly.type
_entity_poly.pdbx_seq_one_letter_code
_entity_poly.pdbx_strand_id
1 'polypeptide(L)'
;IQNAVVNRVVEDFVDITTPLKQFTDAVHVPEGTPGRDVNFNDKAAVLSEWSTRAARTGRMVAAGGSGGNKKLAESLVAAAGQVESLTPQLVNAGRIRLNYMESKAADEHFDNLRMQYADSVARIRNLCDEATDSAHFIKISEEQMQKHTILCEDAIARHEPQKMVEQTTAIARLGNRVLQVAKQEADNSEDPEFIATVNHAADNLQAAITHMVQDAKAVAMNTHNAAAVSRWRESNRALLSSVGQVRRAVTVTPDLNNLHIHDDWEQEIPPPPPPAPLTYSLPPEVAPPRPPLPGGEMPPPRPPPPAETDDEDDMFMHAPLPNQPIMMAAHGLHQEVRQWSSKDNDIIAAAKKMALLMGRLSQLVRGEGGTKRDLIACAKAIAEASEEVTRLAKELARECTDKRMRTSLLQVCERIPTIGTQLKILSTVKATMLGAQETLPRYEMAELQGGTEEDQEATDMLVGNAQNLMQSVKETVRAAESASIKIRTDAGIRLRWVRKQPWYHY
;
A
#
# COMPACT_ATOMS: atom_id res chain seq x y z
N ILE A 1 -11.14 3.80 10.76
CA ILE A 1 -10.06 3.03 11.43
C ILE A 1 -8.70 3.66 11.15
N GLN A 2 -8.26 3.81 9.90
CA GLN A 2 -6.94 4.40 9.55
C GLN A 2 -6.66 5.75 10.23
N ASN A 3 -7.63 6.68 10.27
CA ASN A 3 -7.41 7.97 10.95
C ASN A 3 -7.08 7.82 12.46
N ALA A 4 -7.76 6.90 13.16
CA ALA A 4 -7.47 6.62 14.57
C ALA A 4 -6.09 5.95 14.75
N VAL A 5 -5.68 5.12 13.78
CA VAL A 5 -4.36 4.49 13.77
C VAL A 5 -3.26 5.55 13.66
N VAL A 6 -3.35 6.45 12.68
CA VAL A 6 -2.33 7.51 12.49
C VAL A 6 -2.29 8.47 13.67
N ASN A 7 -3.45 8.84 14.24
CA ASN A 7 -3.48 9.63 15.47
C ASN A 7 -2.67 9.00 16.61
N ARG A 8 -2.84 7.69 16.85
CA ARG A 8 -2.02 7.01 17.87
C ARG A 8 -0.54 6.94 17.52
N VAL A 9 -0.18 6.74 16.25
CA VAL A 9 1.24 6.74 15.84
C VAL A 9 1.88 8.11 16.09
N VAL A 10 1.15 9.20 15.83
CA VAL A 10 1.64 10.54 16.10
C VAL A 10 1.76 10.76 17.61
N GLU A 11 0.71 10.47 18.39
CA GLU A 11 0.67 10.71 19.84
C GLU A 11 1.63 9.82 20.65
N ASP A 12 1.59 8.50 20.48
CA ASP A 12 2.36 7.57 21.31
C ASP A 12 3.87 7.64 21.03
N PHE A 13 4.26 8.01 19.81
CA PHE A 13 5.67 8.11 19.40
C PHE A 13 6.19 9.55 19.30
N VAL A 14 5.47 10.55 19.84
CA VAL A 14 6.00 11.92 19.98
C VAL A 14 7.31 11.90 20.78
N ASP A 15 7.37 11.08 21.82
CA ASP A 15 8.51 10.97 22.70
C ASP A 15 8.85 9.50 22.98
N ILE A 16 9.93 9.06 22.36
CA ILE A 16 10.47 7.71 22.52
C ILE A 16 11.67 7.66 23.48
N THR A 17 12.11 8.81 23.99
CA THR A 17 13.42 8.95 24.65
C THR A 17 13.30 9.21 26.15
N THR A 18 12.33 10.04 26.56
CA THR A 18 12.24 10.49 27.95
C THR A 18 11.92 9.37 28.93
N PRO A 19 10.99 8.42 28.67
CA PRO A 19 10.71 7.33 29.60
C PRO A 19 11.97 6.50 29.92
N LEU A 20 12.74 6.15 28.89
CA LEU A 20 13.98 5.40 29.04
C LEU A 20 15.04 6.22 29.77
N LYS A 21 15.17 7.51 29.45
CA LYS A 21 16.12 8.40 30.12
C LYS A 21 15.80 8.54 31.61
N GLN A 22 14.54 8.83 31.97
CA GLN A 22 14.13 8.95 33.37
C GLN A 22 14.33 7.67 34.16
N PHE A 23 14.05 6.51 33.54
CA PHE A 23 14.35 5.21 34.15
C PHE A 23 15.85 5.01 34.35
N THR A 24 16.65 5.34 33.34
CA THR A 24 18.12 5.29 33.41
C THR A 24 18.65 6.18 34.53
N ASP A 25 18.17 7.41 34.63
CA ASP A 25 18.56 8.35 35.69
C ASP A 25 18.19 7.78 37.07
N ALA A 26 17.01 7.16 37.23
CA ALA A 26 16.59 6.52 38.47
C ALA A 26 17.47 5.31 38.88
N VAL A 27 17.99 4.55 37.90
CA VAL A 27 18.93 3.44 38.12
C VAL A 27 20.29 3.93 38.64
N HIS A 28 20.66 5.18 38.34
CA HIS A 28 21.94 5.81 38.70
C HIS A 28 21.88 6.63 40.00
N VAL A 29 20.74 6.67 40.68
CA VAL A 29 20.61 7.41 41.95
C VAL A 29 21.53 6.80 43.02
N PRO A 30 22.37 7.60 43.70
CA PRO A 30 23.28 7.11 44.74
C PRO A 30 22.56 6.46 45.92
N GLU A 31 23.22 5.49 46.54
CA GLU A 31 22.78 4.88 47.79
C GLU A 31 22.63 5.94 48.90
N GLY A 32 21.63 5.77 49.77
CA GLY A 32 21.31 6.73 50.83
C GLY A 32 20.41 7.91 50.41
N THR A 33 20.10 8.06 49.12
CA THR A 33 19.13 9.06 48.66
C THR A 33 17.72 8.71 49.17
N PRO A 34 17.02 9.63 49.89
CA PRO A 34 15.66 9.36 50.35
C PRO A 34 14.70 9.05 49.20
N GLY A 35 13.88 8.00 49.35
CA GLY A 35 12.90 7.61 48.34
C GLY A 35 13.47 6.94 47.08
N ARG A 36 14.73 6.50 47.10
CA ARG A 36 15.43 5.86 45.97
C ARG A 36 14.64 4.71 45.32
N ASP A 37 14.21 3.73 46.12
CA ASP A 37 13.44 2.57 45.62
C ASP A 37 12.07 2.98 45.06
N VAL A 38 11.42 3.96 45.69
CA VAL A 38 10.13 4.48 45.23
C VAL A 38 10.31 5.15 43.86
N ASN A 39 11.29 6.04 43.73
CA ASN A 39 11.60 6.69 42.45
C ASN A 39 11.95 5.67 41.35
N PHE A 40 12.75 4.64 41.67
CA PHE A 40 13.04 3.55 40.73
C PHE A 40 11.76 2.84 40.28
N ASN A 41 10.89 2.45 41.22
CA ASN A 41 9.65 1.73 40.92
C ASN A 41 8.71 2.58 40.06
N ASP A 42 8.58 3.86 40.37
CA ASP A 42 7.74 4.79 39.63
C ASP A 42 8.23 4.94 38.19
N LYS A 43 9.54 5.13 37.98
CA LYS A 43 10.12 5.26 36.63
C LYS A 43 10.08 3.94 35.85
N ALA A 44 10.25 2.81 36.52
CA ALA A 44 10.08 1.49 35.92
C ALA A 44 8.63 1.25 35.46
N ALA A 45 7.64 1.67 36.27
CA ALA A 45 6.22 1.58 35.92
C ALA A 45 5.89 2.46 34.71
N VAL A 46 6.37 3.71 34.68
CA VAL A 46 6.19 4.63 33.54
C VAL A 46 6.79 4.05 32.25
N LEU A 47 8.02 3.51 32.31
CA LEU A 47 8.65 2.87 31.15
C LEU A 47 7.85 1.65 30.68
N SER A 48 7.36 0.83 31.60
CA SER A 48 6.59 -0.39 31.29
C SER A 48 5.24 -0.07 30.66
N GLU A 49 4.54 0.93 31.19
CA GLU A 49 3.27 1.39 30.63
C GLU A 49 3.47 1.97 29.23
N TRP A 50 4.49 2.84 29.06
CA TRP A 50 4.83 3.39 27.75
C TRP A 50 5.15 2.28 26.74
N SER A 51 5.97 1.29 27.12
CA SER A 51 6.33 0.16 26.26
C SER A 51 5.12 -0.64 25.80
N THR A 52 4.18 -0.88 26.73
CA THR A 52 2.93 -1.59 26.45
C THR A 52 2.05 -0.81 25.46
N ARG A 53 1.96 0.52 25.61
CA ARG A 53 1.22 1.37 24.67
C ARG A 53 1.87 1.37 23.29
N ALA A 54 3.20 1.55 23.21
CA ALA A 54 3.95 1.55 21.96
C ALA A 54 3.80 0.22 21.19
N ALA A 55 3.93 -0.92 21.87
CA ALA A 55 3.76 -2.24 21.27
C ALA A 55 2.32 -2.48 20.78
N ARG A 56 1.31 -2.04 21.54
CA ARG A 56 -0.09 -2.09 21.14
C ARG A 56 -0.33 -1.27 19.87
N THR A 57 0.22 -0.06 19.79
CA THR A 57 0.10 0.79 18.62
C THR A 57 0.78 0.17 17.40
N GLY A 58 1.98 -0.40 17.54
CA GLY A 58 2.63 -1.15 16.45
C GLY A 58 1.80 -2.31 15.92
N ARG A 59 1.18 -3.10 16.80
CA ARG A 59 0.27 -4.20 16.37
C ARG A 59 -1.01 -3.68 15.70
N MET A 60 -1.55 -2.56 16.17
CA MET A 60 -2.70 -1.92 15.54
C MET A 60 -2.36 -1.43 14.13
N VAL A 61 -1.18 -0.85 13.94
CA VAL A 61 -0.66 -0.47 12.62
C VAL A 61 -0.44 -1.69 11.74
N ALA A 62 0.12 -2.78 12.27
CA ALA A 62 0.30 -4.02 11.51
C ALA A 62 -1.03 -4.56 10.95
N ALA A 63 -2.09 -4.50 11.77
CA ALA A 63 -3.42 -5.00 11.41
C ALA A 63 -4.21 -4.12 10.43
N GLY A 64 -4.01 -2.79 10.44
CA GLY A 64 -4.86 -1.85 9.68
C GLY A 64 -4.16 -0.72 8.93
N GLY A 65 -2.84 -0.57 9.09
CA GLY A 65 -2.02 0.49 8.51
C GLY A 65 -1.17 0.05 7.32
N SER A 66 -0.66 -1.19 7.30
CA SER A 66 0.37 -1.66 6.37
C SER A 66 0.03 -1.66 4.87
N GLY A 67 -1.12 -1.14 4.43
CA GLY A 67 -1.49 -1.04 3.01
C GLY A 67 -1.53 -2.38 2.26
N GLY A 68 -1.70 -3.49 2.96
CA GLY A 68 -1.59 -4.85 2.41
C GLY A 68 -0.17 -5.40 2.31
N ASN A 69 0.86 -4.66 2.71
CA ASN A 69 2.24 -5.15 2.78
C ASN A 69 2.42 -6.11 3.97
N LYS A 70 2.28 -7.41 3.69
CA LYS A 70 2.40 -8.48 4.68
C LYS A 70 3.75 -8.49 5.40
N LYS A 71 4.85 -8.24 4.69
CA LYS A 71 6.20 -8.24 5.26
C LYS A 71 6.39 -7.10 6.26
N LEU A 72 5.86 -5.91 5.95
CA LEU A 72 5.86 -4.77 6.87
C LEU A 72 5.02 -5.07 8.11
N ALA A 73 3.82 -5.66 7.94
CA ALA A 73 2.97 -6.07 9.05
C ALA A 73 3.67 -7.09 9.97
N GLU A 74 4.31 -8.12 9.41
CA GLU A 74 5.07 -9.12 10.18
C GLU A 74 6.26 -8.48 10.93
N SER A 75 6.98 -7.58 10.27
CA SER A 75 8.10 -6.84 10.88
C SER A 75 7.64 -5.96 12.05
N LEU A 76 6.48 -5.31 11.94
CA LEU A 76 5.86 -4.53 13.00
C LEU A 76 5.46 -5.40 14.20
N VAL A 77 4.83 -6.55 13.95
CA VAL A 77 4.45 -7.50 15.02
C VAL A 77 5.70 -8.01 15.75
N ALA A 78 6.75 -8.36 15.01
CA ALA A 78 8.02 -8.80 15.60
C ALA A 78 8.68 -7.69 16.45
N ALA A 79 8.75 -6.45 15.94
CA ALA A 79 9.30 -5.32 16.67
C ALA A 79 8.50 -5.01 17.94
N ALA A 80 7.16 -5.07 17.88
CA ALA A 80 6.30 -4.91 19.04
C ALA A 80 6.56 -5.99 20.11
N GLY A 81 6.69 -7.25 19.70
CA GLY A 81 7.05 -8.35 20.60
C GLY A 81 8.43 -8.16 21.25
N GLN A 82 9.41 -7.63 20.49
CA GLN A 82 10.75 -7.36 21.01
C GLN A 82 10.74 -6.27 22.09
N VAL A 83 10.02 -5.17 21.89
CA VAL A 83 9.86 -4.12 22.93
C VAL A 83 9.26 -4.70 24.21
N GLU A 84 8.18 -5.48 24.11
CA GLU A 84 7.53 -6.10 25.27
C GLU A 84 8.44 -7.10 26.00
N SER A 85 9.23 -7.87 25.26
CA SER A 85 10.16 -8.84 25.84
C SER A 85 11.35 -8.16 26.54
N LEU A 86 11.90 -7.09 25.95
CA LEU A 86 13.07 -6.38 26.51
C LEU A 86 12.71 -5.53 27.73
N THR A 87 11.48 -5.02 27.81
CA THR A 87 11.03 -4.14 28.90
C THR A 87 11.28 -4.74 30.31
N PRO A 88 10.76 -5.94 30.67
CA PRO A 88 11.00 -6.51 31.99
C PRO A 88 12.46 -6.90 32.22
N GLN A 89 13.19 -7.29 31.17
CA GLN A 89 14.63 -7.61 31.25
C GLN A 89 15.45 -6.37 31.62
N LEU A 90 15.17 -5.25 30.97
CA LEU A 90 15.80 -3.96 31.26
C LEU A 90 15.46 -3.46 32.66
N VAL A 91 14.20 -3.61 33.10
CA VAL A 91 13.79 -3.25 34.47
C VAL A 91 14.54 -4.08 35.51
N ASN A 92 14.66 -5.39 35.28
CA ASN A 92 15.39 -6.28 36.19
C ASN A 92 16.89 -5.96 36.23
N ALA A 93 17.52 -5.75 35.07
CA ALA A 93 18.92 -5.32 34.99
C ALA A 93 19.15 -3.99 35.70
N GLY A 94 18.21 -3.04 35.55
CA GLY A 94 18.23 -1.78 36.28
C GLY A 94 18.16 -1.97 37.79
N ARG A 95 17.35 -2.92 38.28
CA ARG A 95 17.27 -3.24 39.72
C ARG A 95 18.56 -3.90 40.23
N ILE A 96 19.16 -4.80 39.44
CA ILE A 96 20.45 -5.41 39.78
C ILE A 96 21.52 -4.32 39.89
N ARG A 97 21.62 -3.43 38.89
CA ARG A 97 22.53 -2.29 38.95
C ARG A 97 22.26 -1.44 40.20
N LEU A 98 21.00 -1.08 40.44
CA LEU A 98 20.60 -0.28 41.60
C LEU A 98 21.13 -0.86 42.93
N ASN A 99 21.14 -2.19 43.08
CA ASN A 99 21.61 -2.85 44.31
C ASN A 99 23.12 -3.13 44.33
N TYR A 100 23.78 -3.15 43.17
CA TYR A 100 25.20 -3.50 43.03
C TYR A 100 25.96 -2.42 42.25
N MET A 101 26.01 -1.19 42.80
CA MET A 101 26.50 0.01 42.10
C MET A 101 27.97 -0.09 41.65
N GLU A 102 28.81 -0.79 42.42
CA GLU A 102 30.24 -0.95 42.14
C GLU A 102 30.53 -2.09 41.15
N SER A 103 29.52 -2.89 40.82
CA SER A 103 29.69 -4.02 39.91
C SER A 103 29.75 -3.55 38.46
N LYS A 104 30.95 -3.54 37.90
CA LYS A 104 31.16 -3.24 36.47
C LYS A 104 30.35 -4.16 35.56
N ALA A 105 30.19 -5.43 35.93
CA ALA A 105 29.39 -6.39 35.16
C ALA A 105 27.90 -6.04 35.15
N ALA A 106 27.36 -5.55 36.28
CA ALA A 106 25.96 -5.11 36.35
C ALA A 106 25.73 -3.83 35.52
N ASP A 107 26.69 -2.91 35.54
CA ASP A 107 26.68 -1.68 34.76
C ASP A 107 26.72 -1.97 33.24
N GLU A 108 27.68 -2.78 32.79
CA GLU A 108 27.79 -3.21 31.38
C GLU A 108 26.55 -3.98 30.90
N HIS A 109 26.01 -4.88 31.73
CA HIS A 109 24.80 -5.62 31.39
C HIS A 109 23.58 -4.70 31.23
N PHE A 110 23.41 -3.76 32.16
CA PHE A 110 22.34 -2.76 32.09
C PHE A 110 22.47 -1.88 30.84
N ASP A 111 23.67 -1.37 30.55
CA ASP A 111 23.89 -0.50 29.40
C ASP A 111 23.66 -1.21 28.06
N ASN A 112 24.06 -2.49 27.96
CA ASN A 112 23.79 -3.30 26.78
C ASN A 112 22.29 -3.46 26.54
N LEU A 113 21.51 -3.77 27.59
CA LEU A 113 20.04 -3.88 27.48
C LEU A 113 19.38 -2.53 27.18
N ARG A 114 19.91 -1.44 27.76
CA ARG A 114 19.42 -0.08 27.50
C ARG A 114 19.57 0.29 26.03
N MET A 115 20.72 0.00 25.43
CA MET A 115 20.96 0.23 23.99
C MET A 115 20.04 -0.63 23.13
N GLN A 116 19.94 -1.94 23.41
CA GLN A 116 19.06 -2.84 22.65
C GLN A 116 17.59 -2.42 22.71
N TYR A 117 17.12 -1.99 23.89
CA TYR A 117 15.77 -1.48 24.06
C TYR A 117 15.55 -0.18 23.27
N ALA A 118 16.49 0.77 23.34
CA ALA A 118 16.42 2.02 22.57
C ALA A 118 16.34 1.76 21.05
N ASP A 119 17.15 0.83 20.54
CA ASP A 119 17.14 0.44 19.13
C ASP A 119 15.81 -0.23 18.73
N SER A 120 15.28 -1.11 19.60
CA SER A 120 13.98 -1.76 19.39
C SER A 120 12.84 -0.74 19.32
N VAL A 121 12.86 0.25 20.21
CA VAL A 121 11.91 1.37 20.24
C VAL A 121 12.02 2.27 19.00
N ALA A 122 13.24 2.59 18.56
CA ALA A 122 13.44 3.35 17.33
C ALA A 122 12.94 2.57 16.10
N ARG A 123 13.16 1.25 16.07
CA ARG A 123 12.71 0.35 14.99
C ARG A 123 11.19 0.31 14.89
N ILE A 124 10.46 0.09 15.98
CA ILE A 124 8.98 0.06 15.93
C ILE A 124 8.42 1.42 15.49
N ARG A 125 9.00 2.54 15.93
CA ARG A 125 8.57 3.87 15.47
C ARG A 125 8.75 4.01 13.95
N ASN A 126 9.95 3.72 13.44
CA ASN A 126 10.24 3.88 12.01
C ASN A 126 9.34 3.00 11.14
N LEU A 127 9.07 1.76 11.57
CA LEU A 127 8.13 0.87 10.88
C LEU A 127 6.69 1.39 10.93
N CYS A 128 6.27 2.00 12.05
CA CYS A 128 4.96 2.63 12.15
C CYS A 128 4.84 3.81 11.19
N ASP A 129 5.86 4.68 11.15
CA ASP A 129 5.88 5.85 10.26
C ASP A 129 5.85 5.40 8.78
N GLU A 130 6.62 4.36 8.41
CA GLU A 130 6.61 3.75 7.06
C GLU A 130 5.25 3.15 6.68
N ALA A 131 4.54 2.57 7.65
CA ALA A 131 3.23 1.96 7.44
C ALA A 131 2.08 2.98 7.43
N THR A 132 2.34 4.26 7.68
CA THR A 132 1.31 5.31 7.61
C THR A 132 1.43 6.12 6.32
N ASP A 133 0.29 6.58 5.80
CA ASP A 133 0.29 7.52 4.68
C ASP A 133 0.98 8.83 5.09
N SER A 134 2.03 9.22 4.37
CA SER A 134 2.89 10.36 4.71
C SER A 134 2.11 11.68 4.73
N ALA A 135 1.20 11.93 3.79
CA ALA A 135 0.40 13.15 3.78
C ALA A 135 -0.56 13.23 4.97
N HIS A 136 -1.21 12.11 5.31
CA HIS A 136 -2.09 12.00 6.47
C HIS A 136 -1.31 12.09 7.78
N PHE A 137 -0.14 11.47 7.89
CA PHE A 137 0.77 11.60 9.03
C PHE A 137 1.15 13.06 9.29
N ILE A 138 1.54 13.80 8.25
CA ILE A 138 1.94 15.20 8.37
C ILE A 138 0.73 16.07 8.76
N LYS A 139 -0.45 15.80 8.20
CA LYS A 139 -1.70 16.47 8.61
C LYS A 139 -2.00 16.26 10.09
N ILE A 140 -1.97 15.02 10.58
CA ILE A 140 -2.25 14.73 11.99
C ILE A 140 -1.16 15.33 12.89
N SER A 141 0.11 15.32 12.46
CA SER A 141 1.20 16.00 13.17
C SER A 141 0.96 17.51 13.29
N GLU A 142 0.51 18.17 12.21
CA GLU A 142 0.11 19.59 12.22
C GLU A 142 -1.02 19.85 13.23
N GLU A 143 -2.06 19.03 13.24
CA GLU A 143 -3.19 19.14 14.20
C GLU A 143 -2.73 18.97 15.66
N GLN A 144 -1.80 18.03 15.93
CA GLN A 144 -1.23 17.87 17.27
C GLN A 144 -0.32 19.04 17.67
N MET A 145 0.47 19.60 16.74
CA MET A 145 1.25 20.81 17.00
C MET A 145 0.36 22.02 17.34
N GLN A 146 -0.81 22.13 16.70
CA GLN A 146 -1.81 23.15 17.04
C GLN A 146 -2.38 22.95 18.45
N LYS A 147 -2.66 21.70 18.86
CA LYS A 147 -3.08 21.40 20.24
C LYS A 147 -2.00 21.80 21.26
N HIS A 148 -0.75 21.44 21.01
CA HIS A 148 0.36 21.86 21.88
C HIS A 148 0.56 23.38 21.89
N THR A 149 0.27 24.08 20.78
CA THR A 149 0.30 25.55 20.74
C THR A 149 -0.71 26.15 21.73
N ILE A 150 -1.92 25.59 21.81
CA ILE A 150 -2.94 26.04 22.77
C ILE A 150 -2.46 25.80 24.22
N LEU A 151 -1.81 24.66 24.48
CA LEU A 151 -1.26 24.36 25.80
C LEU A 151 -0.08 25.28 26.17
N CYS A 152 0.74 25.70 25.18
CA CYS A 152 1.75 26.72 25.39
C CYS A 152 1.12 28.06 25.79
N GLU A 153 0.03 28.49 25.11
CA GLU A 153 -0.68 29.72 25.45
C GLU A 153 -1.28 29.69 26.86
N ASP A 154 -1.88 28.56 27.26
CA ASP A 154 -2.40 28.37 28.63
C ASP A 154 -1.26 28.41 29.66
N ALA A 155 -0.12 27.78 29.39
CA ALA A 155 1.06 27.83 30.24
C ALA A 155 1.65 29.24 30.36
N ILE A 156 1.63 30.04 29.29
CA ILE A 156 2.06 31.45 29.32
C ILE A 156 1.09 32.27 30.18
N ALA A 157 -0.22 32.09 29.99
CA ALA A 157 -1.25 32.81 30.75
C ALA A 157 -1.22 32.48 32.25
N ARG A 158 -0.85 31.25 32.61
CA ARG A 158 -0.72 30.79 34.01
C ARG A 158 0.69 31.01 34.59
N HIS A 159 1.62 31.56 33.83
CA HIS A 159 3.02 31.74 34.21
C HIS A 159 3.72 30.44 34.62
N GLU A 160 3.51 29.37 33.87
CA GLU A 160 4.09 28.04 34.08
C GLU A 160 5.21 27.76 33.03
N PRO A 161 6.43 28.32 33.18
CA PRO A 161 7.48 28.21 32.17
C PRO A 161 7.91 26.77 31.90
N GLN A 162 7.87 25.89 32.91
CA GLN A 162 8.20 24.47 32.74
C GLN A 162 7.23 23.76 31.79
N LYS A 163 5.92 23.99 31.95
CA LYS A 163 4.91 23.42 31.05
C LYS A 163 5.07 24.00 29.65
N MET A 164 5.33 25.30 29.52
CA MET A 164 5.57 25.92 28.22
C MET A 164 6.76 25.29 27.48
N VAL A 165 7.87 24.98 28.18
CA VAL A 165 9.03 24.27 27.62
C VAL A 165 8.68 22.83 27.22
N GLU A 166 7.90 22.11 28.04
CA GLU A 166 7.45 20.75 27.74
C GLU A 166 6.62 20.71 26.44
N GLN A 167 5.62 21.60 26.32
CA GLN A 167 4.75 21.67 25.14
C GLN A 167 5.53 22.12 23.89
N THR A 168 6.44 23.08 24.02
CA THR A 168 7.34 23.51 22.93
C THR A 168 8.22 22.34 22.46
N THR A 169 8.71 21.53 23.39
CA THR A 169 9.53 20.35 23.07
C THR A 169 8.73 19.32 22.29
N ALA A 170 7.45 19.12 22.63
CA ALA A 170 6.55 18.25 21.87
C ALA A 170 6.34 18.77 20.43
N ILE A 171 6.11 20.07 20.24
CA ILE A 171 6.02 20.71 18.91
C ILE A 171 7.30 20.49 18.11
N ALA A 172 8.47 20.72 18.71
CA ALA A 172 9.75 20.54 18.05
C ALA A 172 10.00 19.07 17.65
N ARG A 173 9.59 18.11 18.49
CA ARG A 173 9.70 16.67 18.17
C ARG A 173 8.79 16.28 17.01
N LEU A 174 7.55 16.76 16.98
CA LEU A 174 6.64 16.57 15.84
C LEU A 174 7.21 17.16 14.56
N GLY A 175 7.73 18.40 14.60
CA GLY A 175 8.38 19.04 13.45
C GLY A 175 9.57 18.22 12.93
N ASN A 176 10.40 17.69 13.82
CA ASN A 176 11.53 16.83 13.42
C ASN A 176 11.07 15.47 12.84
N ARG A 177 9.95 14.90 13.30
CA ARG A 177 9.37 13.70 12.69
C ARG A 177 8.82 13.98 11.30
N VAL A 178 8.12 15.11 11.10
CA VAL A 178 7.69 15.56 9.77
C VAL A 178 8.89 15.74 8.83
N LEU A 179 9.99 16.32 9.32
CA LEU A 179 11.23 16.46 8.56
C LEU A 179 11.82 15.10 8.15
N GLN A 180 11.80 14.11 9.04
CA GLN A 180 12.27 12.75 8.74
C GLN A 180 11.41 12.09 7.65
N VAL A 181 10.08 12.19 7.75
CA VAL A 181 9.17 11.67 6.72
C VAL A 181 9.40 12.36 5.38
N ALA A 182 9.55 13.69 5.35
CA ALA A 182 9.82 14.43 4.12
C ALA A 182 11.12 13.97 3.43
N LYS A 183 12.21 13.82 4.19
CA LYS A 183 13.49 13.31 3.67
C LYS A 183 13.35 11.87 3.16
N GLN A 184 12.62 11.03 3.88
CA GLN A 184 12.36 9.65 3.46
C GLN A 184 11.57 9.57 2.15
N GLU A 185 10.60 10.46 1.92
CA GLU A 185 9.86 10.54 0.66
C GLU A 185 10.73 11.05 -0.49
N ALA A 186 11.60 12.04 -0.24
CA ALA A 186 12.56 12.50 -1.22
C ALA A 186 13.55 11.38 -1.60
N ASP A 187 14.10 10.65 -0.62
CA ASP A 187 15.00 9.52 -0.83
C ASP A 187 14.32 8.34 -1.56
N ASN A 188 13.01 8.19 -1.40
CA ASN A 188 12.21 7.16 -2.08
C ASN A 188 11.95 7.49 -3.56
N SER A 189 12.04 8.75 -3.96
CA SER A 189 11.74 9.20 -5.32
C SER A 189 12.99 9.22 -6.22
N GLU A 190 12.76 9.16 -7.52
CA GLU A 190 13.72 9.43 -8.59
C GLU A 190 13.28 10.58 -9.50
N ASP A 191 12.14 11.22 -9.19
CA ASP A 191 11.66 12.42 -9.87
C ASP A 191 12.41 13.68 -9.34
N PRO A 192 13.25 14.33 -10.16
CA PRO A 192 14.05 15.47 -9.72
C PRO A 192 13.22 16.66 -9.23
N GLU A 193 12.05 16.92 -9.83
CA GLU A 193 11.20 18.06 -9.48
C GLU A 193 10.54 17.84 -8.12
N PHE A 194 10.01 16.64 -7.89
CA PHE A 194 9.47 16.24 -6.60
C PHE A 194 10.55 16.30 -5.50
N ILE A 195 11.73 15.74 -5.76
CA ILE A 195 12.85 15.74 -4.81
C ILE A 195 13.24 17.18 -4.43
N ALA A 196 13.40 18.07 -5.41
CA ALA A 196 13.76 19.46 -5.17
C ALA A 196 12.68 20.19 -4.35
N THR A 197 11.41 19.99 -4.69
CA THR A 197 10.27 20.62 -4.00
C THR A 197 10.16 20.18 -2.54
N VAL A 198 10.29 18.87 -2.28
CA VAL A 198 10.24 18.32 -0.93
C VAL A 198 11.44 18.77 -0.10
N ASN A 199 12.65 18.73 -0.65
CA ASN A 199 13.86 19.18 0.07
C ASN A 199 13.81 20.67 0.42
N HIS A 200 13.37 21.53 -0.51
CA HIS A 200 13.19 22.94 -0.23
C HIS A 200 12.19 23.20 0.91
N ALA A 201 11.05 22.50 0.91
CA ALA A 201 10.07 22.60 1.99
C ALA A 201 10.64 22.07 3.33
N ALA A 202 11.41 20.99 3.29
CA ALA A 202 12.08 20.40 4.44
C ALA A 202 13.13 21.35 5.07
N ASP A 203 13.92 22.04 4.26
CA ASP A 203 14.92 23.00 4.73
C ASP A 203 14.26 24.22 5.42
N ASN A 204 13.17 24.72 4.84
CA ASN A 204 12.37 25.79 5.44
C ASN A 204 11.77 25.35 6.79
N LEU A 205 11.26 24.13 6.89
CA LEU A 205 10.77 23.56 8.14
C LEU A 205 11.89 23.46 9.19
N GLN A 206 13.08 22.99 8.80
CA GLN A 206 14.22 22.86 9.71
C GLN A 206 14.64 24.22 10.31
N ALA A 207 14.68 25.28 9.48
CA ALA A 207 14.93 26.63 9.94
C ALA A 207 13.83 27.13 10.90
N ALA A 208 12.56 26.93 10.54
CA ALA A 208 11.42 27.35 11.34
C ALA A 208 11.37 26.69 12.73
N ILE A 209 11.74 25.40 12.84
CA ILE A 209 11.85 24.69 14.13
C ILE A 209 12.89 25.39 15.02
N THR A 210 14.06 25.70 14.46
CA THR A 210 15.17 26.34 15.19
C THR A 210 14.76 27.70 15.75
N HIS A 211 14.15 28.55 14.92
CA HIS A 211 13.67 29.86 15.34
C HIS A 211 12.58 29.77 16.43
N MET A 212 11.60 28.89 16.23
CA MET A 212 10.50 28.69 17.20
C MET A 212 11.04 28.28 18.59
N VAL A 213 12.00 27.35 18.65
CA VAL A 213 12.61 26.91 19.92
C VAL A 213 13.42 28.03 20.58
N GLN A 214 14.15 28.84 19.81
CA GLN A 214 14.90 29.97 20.34
C GLN A 214 13.99 31.03 20.96
N ASP A 215 12.92 31.40 20.26
CA ASP A 215 11.92 32.35 20.79
C ASP A 215 11.18 31.78 21.99
N ALA A 216 10.86 30.49 21.97
CA ALA A 216 10.20 29.84 23.09
C ALA A 216 11.07 29.87 24.36
N LYS A 217 12.38 29.69 24.22
CA LYS A 217 13.34 29.83 25.33
C LYS A 217 13.30 31.26 25.91
N ALA A 218 13.17 32.29 25.08
CA ALA A 218 13.05 33.67 25.56
C ALA A 218 11.77 33.89 26.37
N VAL A 219 10.66 33.26 25.98
CA VAL A 219 9.39 33.28 26.75
C VAL A 219 9.54 32.52 28.07
N ALA A 220 10.18 31.36 28.06
CA ALA A 220 10.39 30.56 29.27
C ALA A 220 11.25 31.27 30.32
N MET A 221 12.18 32.14 29.89
CA MET A 221 12.99 32.96 30.79
C MET A 221 12.19 34.06 31.49
N ASN A 222 11.18 34.62 30.81
CA ASN A 222 10.26 35.59 31.40
C ASN A 222 8.91 35.57 30.68
N THR A 223 7.93 34.87 31.28
CA THR A 223 6.58 34.72 30.73
C THR A 223 5.79 36.03 30.69
N HIS A 224 6.22 37.06 31.42
CA HIS A 224 5.59 38.39 31.41
C HIS A 224 6.08 39.28 30.25
N ASN A 225 7.11 38.85 29.52
CA ASN A 225 7.64 39.61 28.40
C ASN A 225 6.74 39.49 27.16
N ALA A 226 5.80 40.43 27.01
CA ALA A 226 4.85 40.47 25.90
C ALA A 226 5.54 40.48 24.51
N ALA A 227 6.71 41.12 24.38
CA ALA A 227 7.46 41.14 23.12
C ALA A 227 8.03 39.75 22.78
N ALA A 228 8.57 39.04 23.78
CA ALA A 228 9.05 37.66 23.58
C ALA A 228 7.90 36.72 23.20
N VAL A 229 6.75 36.84 23.88
CA VAL A 229 5.54 36.05 23.58
C VAL A 229 5.05 36.34 22.16
N SER A 230 5.03 37.61 21.74
CA SER A 230 4.64 37.99 20.37
C SER A 230 5.55 37.38 19.32
N ARG A 231 6.88 37.43 19.52
CA ARG A 231 7.84 36.81 18.58
C ARG A 231 7.65 35.30 18.49
N TRP A 232 7.51 34.62 19.63
CA TRP A 232 7.25 33.18 19.65
C TRP A 232 5.95 32.81 18.90
N ARG A 233 4.87 33.59 19.05
CA ARG A 233 3.63 33.35 18.29
C ARG A 233 3.84 33.47 16.79
N GLU A 234 4.66 34.41 16.35
CA GLU A 234 5.01 34.59 14.94
C GLU A 234 5.86 33.42 14.42
N SER A 235 6.94 33.05 15.11
CA SER A 235 7.78 31.92 14.69
C SER A 235 7.05 30.58 14.77
N ASN A 236 6.14 30.39 15.73
CA ASN A 236 5.30 29.19 15.79
C ASN A 236 4.27 29.13 14.65
N ARG A 237 3.70 30.27 14.23
CA ARG A 237 2.83 30.34 13.05
C ARG A 237 3.58 30.05 11.75
N ALA A 238 4.81 30.57 11.62
CA ALA A 238 5.70 30.28 10.50
C ALA A 238 6.08 28.79 10.45
N LEU A 239 6.32 28.17 11.60
CA LEU A 239 6.54 26.73 11.72
C LEU A 239 5.33 25.92 11.22
N LEU A 240 4.12 26.21 11.70
CA LEU A 240 2.91 25.51 11.25
C LEU A 240 2.67 25.69 9.74
N SER A 241 2.89 26.89 9.22
CA SER A 241 2.84 27.15 7.76
C SER A 241 3.84 26.29 6.99
N SER A 242 5.06 26.13 7.51
CA SER A 242 6.12 25.32 6.90
C SER A 242 5.77 23.83 6.91
N VAL A 243 5.17 23.32 7.99
CA VAL A 243 4.63 21.94 8.04
C VAL A 243 3.55 21.74 6.97
N GLY A 244 2.64 22.72 6.80
CA GLY A 244 1.64 22.70 5.74
C GLY A 244 2.24 22.73 4.33
N GLN A 245 3.36 23.44 4.13
CA GLN A 245 4.12 23.42 2.86
C GLN A 245 4.72 22.05 2.58
N VAL A 246 5.34 21.41 3.59
CA VAL A 246 5.85 20.04 3.47
C VAL A 246 4.72 19.09 3.09
N ARG A 247 3.55 19.19 3.73
CA ARG A 247 2.39 18.36 3.36
C ARG A 247 2.02 18.52 1.89
N ARG A 248 1.97 19.76 1.38
CA ARG A 248 1.67 20.02 -0.04
C ARG A 248 2.76 19.46 -0.95
N ALA A 249 4.03 19.59 -0.58
CA ALA A 249 5.15 19.08 -1.37
C ALA A 249 5.14 17.54 -1.50
N VAL A 250 4.83 16.82 -0.41
CA VAL A 250 4.75 15.35 -0.46
C VAL A 250 3.46 14.83 -1.10
N THR A 251 2.41 15.65 -1.14
CA THR A 251 1.15 15.28 -1.78
C THR A 251 1.24 15.61 -3.26
N VAL A 252 1.29 14.59 -4.12
CA VAL A 252 1.13 14.82 -5.55
C VAL A 252 -0.35 15.06 -5.84
N THR A 253 -0.75 16.32 -5.83
CA THR A 253 -1.99 16.74 -6.48
C THR A 253 -1.73 16.75 -7.98
N PRO A 254 -2.43 15.96 -8.81
CA PRO A 254 -2.35 16.14 -10.24
C PRO A 254 -2.75 17.58 -10.55
N ASP A 255 -1.85 18.33 -11.18
CA ASP A 255 -2.22 19.63 -11.71
C ASP A 255 -3.26 19.36 -12.80
N LEU A 256 -4.52 19.72 -12.51
CA LEU A 256 -5.64 19.54 -13.43
C LEU A 256 -5.36 20.22 -14.79
N ASN A 257 -4.45 21.21 -14.83
CA ASN A 257 -4.02 21.87 -16.06
C ASN A 257 -2.99 21.06 -16.87
N ASN A 258 -2.17 20.20 -16.25
CA ASN A 258 -1.21 19.32 -16.97
C ASN A 258 -1.82 17.97 -17.40
N LEU A 259 -3.10 17.73 -17.12
CA LEU A 259 -3.87 16.64 -17.74
C LEU A 259 -4.27 16.96 -19.19
N HIS A 260 -3.87 18.12 -19.72
CA HIS A 260 -3.77 18.33 -21.17
C HIS A 260 -2.70 17.38 -21.72
N ILE A 261 -3.13 16.14 -21.97
CA ILE A 261 -2.57 15.27 -22.99
C ILE A 261 -2.30 16.17 -24.19
N HIS A 262 -1.02 16.30 -24.59
CA HIS A 262 -0.59 16.96 -25.81
C HIS A 262 -1.69 16.95 -26.87
N ASP A 263 -2.08 18.17 -27.26
CA ASP A 263 -3.15 18.55 -28.18
C ASP A 263 -2.99 17.94 -29.59
N ASP A 264 -3.18 16.62 -29.72
CA ASP A 264 -3.58 16.00 -30.99
C ASP A 264 -5.12 15.78 -31.05
N TRP A 265 -5.85 16.25 -30.04
CA TRP A 265 -7.31 16.19 -29.95
C TRP A 265 -7.98 17.56 -29.95
N GLU A 266 -7.41 18.58 -30.62
CA GLU A 266 -8.18 19.73 -31.09
C GLU A 266 -9.17 19.29 -32.20
N GLN A 267 -10.10 18.40 -31.86
CA GLN A 267 -11.45 18.47 -32.40
C GLN A 267 -12.27 19.18 -31.34
N GLU A 268 -12.65 20.42 -31.67
CA GLU A 268 -13.65 21.21 -30.97
C GLU A 268 -14.66 20.29 -30.30
N ILE A 269 -14.75 20.31 -28.97
CA ILE A 269 -15.89 19.70 -28.28
C ILE A 269 -17.12 20.43 -28.84
N PRO A 270 -17.95 19.79 -29.68
CA PRO A 270 -19.14 20.47 -30.16
C PRO A 270 -19.97 20.82 -28.92
N PRO A 271 -20.60 22.01 -28.88
CA PRO A 271 -21.46 22.39 -27.77
C PRO A 271 -22.44 21.25 -27.48
N PRO A 272 -22.80 21.03 -26.20
CA PRO A 272 -23.74 19.99 -25.84
C PRO A 272 -24.97 20.09 -26.76
N PRO A 273 -25.40 18.98 -27.39
CA PRO A 273 -26.53 19.04 -28.30
C PRO A 273 -27.70 19.67 -27.54
N PRO A 274 -28.38 20.67 -28.14
CA PRO A 274 -29.52 21.29 -27.49
C PRO A 274 -30.51 20.19 -27.07
N PRO A 275 -31.20 20.34 -25.92
CA PRO A 275 -32.19 19.37 -25.50
C PRO A 275 -33.12 19.12 -26.68
N ALA A 276 -33.28 17.85 -27.05
CA ALA A 276 -34.14 17.47 -28.17
C ALA A 276 -35.49 18.17 -27.96
N PRO A 277 -35.95 19.02 -28.90
CA PRO A 277 -37.27 19.59 -28.78
C PRO A 277 -38.24 18.44 -28.58
N LEU A 278 -39.19 18.59 -27.65
CA LEU A 278 -40.28 17.64 -27.47
C LEU A 278 -41.05 17.59 -28.79
N THR A 279 -40.62 16.73 -29.71
CA THR A 279 -41.33 16.42 -30.94
C THR A 279 -42.57 15.69 -30.50
N TYR A 280 -43.68 16.42 -30.39
CA TYR A 280 -44.99 15.84 -30.57
C TYR A 280 -44.95 15.10 -31.91
N SER A 281 -44.95 13.77 -31.85
CA SER A 281 -44.94 12.90 -33.01
C SER A 281 -46.18 13.19 -33.85
N LEU A 282 -46.05 14.05 -34.86
CA LEU A 282 -46.97 14.01 -35.98
C LEU A 282 -46.73 12.67 -36.68
N PRO A 283 -47.79 11.92 -37.04
CA PRO A 283 -47.63 10.66 -37.73
C PRO A 283 -46.82 10.89 -39.02
N PRO A 284 -45.90 9.98 -39.38
CA PRO A 284 -45.01 10.21 -40.50
C PRO A 284 -45.84 10.34 -41.77
N GLU A 285 -45.71 11.48 -42.44
CA GLU A 285 -46.25 11.68 -43.79
C GLU A 285 -45.56 10.67 -44.71
N VAL A 286 -46.35 9.76 -45.28
CA VAL A 286 -45.85 8.70 -46.15
C VAL A 286 -45.28 9.38 -47.40
N ALA A 287 -43.95 9.43 -47.50
CA ALA A 287 -43.28 9.97 -48.67
C ALA A 287 -43.69 9.19 -49.94
N PRO A 288 -43.96 9.86 -51.06
CA PRO A 288 -44.34 9.20 -52.31
C PRO A 288 -43.22 8.27 -52.81
N PRO A 289 -43.57 7.18 -53.51
CA PRO A 289 -42.59 6.16 -53.92
C PRO A 289 -41.52 6.76 -54.83
N ARG A 290 -40.26 6.44 -54.52
CA ARG A 290 -39.09 6.90 -55.28
C ARG A 290 -39.08 6.21 -56.66
N PRO A 291 -38.72 6.92 -57.76
CA PRO A 291 -38.61 6.30 -59.08
C PRO A 291 -37.55 5.18 -59.09
N PRO A 292 -37.69 4.11 -59.88
CA PRO A 292 -36.73 3.01 -59.89
C PRO A 292 -35.40 3.47 -60.52
N LEU A 293 -34.32 3.34 -59.77
CA LEU A 293 -32.94 3.45 -60.27
C LEU A 293 -32.51 2.10 -60.89
N PRO A 294 -31.76 2.10 -62.00
CA PRO A 294 -31.26 0.88 -62.61
C PRO A 294 -30.13 0.29 -61.74
N GLY A 295 -30.45 -0.77 -60.99
CA GLY A 295 -29.47 -1.63 -60.32
C GLY A 295 -29.50 -1.60 -58.79
N GLY A 296 -30.27 -2.52 -58.20
CA GLY A 296 -29.98 -3.17 -56.91
C GLY A 296 -30.12 -2.34 -55.63
N GLU A 297 -31.24 -2.50 -54.93
CA GLU A 297 -31.48 -2.03 -53.56
C GLU A 297 -30.72 -2.85 -52.50
N MET A 298 -29.39 -2.85 -52.52
CA MET A 298 -28.64 -3.36 -51.36
C MET A 298 -27.65 -2.31 -50.85
N PRO A 299 -27.79 -1.85 -49.59
CA PRO A 299 -26.67 -1.19 -48.93
C PRO A 299 -25.47 -2.16 -48.94
N PRO A 300 -24.23 -1.63 -49.04
CA PRO A 300 -23.04 -2.47 -49.02
C PRO A 300 -23.05 -3.39 -47.78
N PRO A 301 -22.60 -4.65 -47.88
CA PRO A 301 -22.57 -5.55 -46.75
C PRO A 301 -21.76 -4.92 -45.63
N ARG A 302 -22.36 -4.84 -44.43
CA ARG A 302 -21.68 -4.35 -43.24
C ARG A 302 -20.44 -5.24 -43.04
N PRO A 303 -19.22 -4.66 -42.92
CA PRO A 303 -18.06 -5.44 -42.50
C PRO A 303 -18.39 -6.20 -41.21
N PRO A 304 -17.77 -7.36 -40.94
CA PRO A 304 -17.92 -7.98 -39.63
C PRO A 304 -17.64 -6.91 -38.56
N PRO A 305 -18.48 -6.79 -37.52
CA PRO A 305 -18.22 -5.83 -36.46
C PRO A 305 -16.79 -6.04 -35.97
N PRO A 306 -16.03 -4.96 -35.69
CA PRO A 306 -14.71 -5.10 -35.10
C PRO A 306 -14.83 -5.97 -33.83
N ALA A 307 -13.82 -6.81 -33.58
CA ALA A 307 -13.75 -7.70 -32.42
C ALA A 307 -13.55 -6.94 -31.08
N GLU A 308 -14.15 -5.75 -30.97
CA GLU A 308 -14.02 -4.80 -29.86
C GLU A 308 -15.25 -4.80 -28.94
N THR A 309 -16.18 -5.73 -29.11
CA THR A 309 -17.05 -6.09 -27.99
C THR A 309 -16.27 -7.11 -27.17
N ASP A 310 -15.86 -6.72 -25.96
CA ASP A 310 -15.54 -7.64 -24.86
C ASP A 310 -16.85 -8.39 -24.56
N ASP A 311 -17.22 -9.30 -25.47
CA ASP A 311 -18.35 -10.20 -25.36
C ASP A 311 -18.17 -10.88 -24.01
N GLU A 312 -19.11 -10.67 -23.09
CA GLU A 312 -19.07 -11.33 -21.79
C GLU A 312 -18.99 -12.83 -22.06
N ASP A 313 -17.79 -13.40 -21.93
CA ASP A 313 -17.57 -14.80 -22.23
C ASP A 313 -18.55 -15.62 -21.37
N ASP A 314 -19.49 -16.31 -22.01
CA ASP A 314 -20.54 -17.13 -21.38
C ASP A 314 -20.00 -18.02 -20.25
N MET A 315 -18.71 -18.35 -20.31
CA MET A 315 -17.92 -19.07 -19.31
C MET A 315 -17.98 -18.48 -17.89
N PHE A 316 -18.05 -17.14 -17.72
CA PHE A 316 -18.04 -16.47 -16.41
C PHE A 316 -19.38 -15.87 -15.99
N MET A 317 -20.45 -16.11 -16.76
CA MET A 317 -21.81 -15.66 -16.44
C MET A 317 -22.34 -16.29 -15.15
N HIS A 318 -21.89 -17.51 -14.83
CA HIS A 318 -22.34 -18.26 -13.66
C HIS A 318 -21.23 -18.39 -12.63
N ALA A 319 -21.59 -18.30 -11.35
CA ALA A 319 -20.65 -18.50 -10.27
C ALA A 319 -20.07 -19.94 -10.32
N PRO A 320 -18.74 -20.11 -10.17
CA PRO A 320 -18.12 -21.42 -10.12
C PRO A 320 -18.68 -22.28 -8.98
N LEU A 321 -18.88 -23.57 -9.23
CA LEU A 321 -19.29 -24.52 -8.20
C LEU A 321 -18.12 -24.82 -7.24
N PRO A 322 -18.37 -25.15 -5.96
CA PRO A 322 -17.31 -25.44 -4.98
C PRO A 322 -16.37 -26.59 -5.37
N ASN A 323 -16.83 -27.51 -6.22
CA ASN A 323 -16.05 -28.63 -6.75
C ASN A 323 -15.17 -28.25 -7.97
N GLN A 324 -15.07 -26.95 -8.31
CA GLN A 324 -14.27 -26.45 -9.43
C GLN A 324 -13.22 -25.42 -8.96
N PRO A 325 -12.20 -25.83 -8.20
CA PRO A 325 -11.24 -24.90 -7.61
C PRO A 325 -10.37 -24.14 -8.63
N ILE A 326 -10.09 -24.74 -9.81
CA ILE A 326 -9.39 -24.05 -10.91
C ILE A 326 -10.28 -22.97 -11.54
N MET A 327 -11.56 -23.28 -11.81
CA MET A 327 -12.53 -22.31 -12.31
C MET A 327 -12.73 -21.16 -11.31
N MET A 328 -12.73 -21.45 -10.01
CA MET A 328 -12.81 -20.43 -8.96
C MET A 328 -11.61 -19.47 -9.01
N ALA A 329 -10.40 -19.98 -9.23
CA ALA A 329 -9.21 -19.15 -9.42
C ALA A 329 -9.30 -18.29 -10.69
N ALA A 330 -9.74 -18.86 -11.81
CA ALA A 330 -9.95 -18.16 -13.08
C ALA A 330 -10.95 -17.01 -12.92
N HIS A 331 -12.11 -17.30 -12.32
CA HIS A 331 -13.15 -16.32 -12.05
C HIS A 331 -12.67 -15.21 -11.09
N GLY A 332 -11.87 -15.55 -10.07
CA GLY A 332 -11.28 -14.59 -9.14
C GLY A 332 -10.32 -13.59 -9.80
N LEU A 333 -9.58 -14.02 -10.85
CA LEU A 333 -8.79 -13.12 -11.69
C LEU A 333 -9.71 -12.30 -12.61
N HIS A 334 -10.65 -12.94 -13.30
CA HIS A 334 -11.59 -12.28 -14.22
C HIS A 334 -12.34 -11.12 -13.53
N GLN A 335 -12.84 -11.33 -12.31
CA GLN A 335 -13.50 -10.27 -11.53
C GLN A 335 -12.61 -9.05 -11.26
N GLU A 336 -11.30 -9.24 -11.08
CA GLU A 336 -10.36 -8.15 -10.86
C GLU A 336 -10.07 -7.39 -12.15
N VAL A 337 -9.98 -8.08 -13.29
CA VAL A 337 -9.55 -7.47 -14.56
C VAL A 337 -10.72 -6.93 -15.39
N ARG A 338 -11.94 -7.46 -15.22
CA ARG A 338 -13.13 -7.02 -15.98
C ARG A 338 -13.52 -5.57 -15.72
N GLN A 339 -13.18 -5.03 -14.55
CA GLN A 339 -13.46 -3.63 -14.21
C GLN A 339 -12.59 -2.64 -15.02
N TRP A 340 -11.58 -3.14 -15.74
CA TRP A 340 -10.63 -2.34 -16.50
C TRP A 340 -10.86 -2.50 -18.01
N SER A 341 -10.72 -1.40 -18.74
CA SER A 341 -10.61 -1.44 -20.20
C SER A 341 -9.26 -2.06 -20.59
N SER A 342 -9.28 -2.95 -21.57
CA SER A 342 -8.08 -3.54 -22.19
C SER A 342 -7.51 -2.66 -23.30
N LYS A 343 -8.23 -1.61 -23.71
CA LYS A 343 -7.78 -0.67 -24.74
C LYS A 343 -6.54 0.08 -24.24
N ASP A 344 -5.46 -0.01 -25.01
CA ASP A 344 -4.15 0.57 -24.66
C ASP A 344 -3.60 0.07 -23.32
N ASN A 345 -3.95 -1.17 -22.91
CA ASN A 345 -3.48 -1.79 -21.68
C ASN A 345 -3.25 -3.30 -21.86
N ASP A 346 -2.07 -3.64 -22.34
CA ASP A 346 -1.68 -5.01 -22.65
C ASP A 346 -1.58 -5.89 -21.40
N ILE A 347 -1.33 -5.32 -20.21
CA ILE A 347 -1.35 -6.06 -18.94
C ILE A 347 -2.76 -6.59 -18.68
N ILE A 348 -3.78 -5.74 -18.82
CA ILE A 348 -5.18 -6.13 -18.66
C ILE A 348 -5.61 -7.10 -19.74
N ALA A 349 -5.23 -6.87 -21.01
CA ALA A 349 -5.54 -7.77 -22.11
C ALA A 349 -4.95 -9.18 -21.89
N ALA A 350 -3.69 -9.27 -21.50
CA ALA A 350 -3.03 -10.54 -21.20
C ALA A 350 -3.68 -11.23 -19.98
N ALA A 351 -4.00 -10.49 -18.92
CA ALA A 351 -4.63 -11.05 -17.73
C ALA A 351 -6.08 -11.55 -17.99
N LYS A 352 -6.87 -10.87 -18.83
CA LYS A 352 -8.18 -11.36 -19.30
C LYS A 352 -8.03 -12.66 -20.08
N LYS A 353 -7.09 -12.71 -21.01
CA LYS A 353 -6.76 -13.94 -21.76
C LYS A 353 -6.35 -15.09 -20.83
N MET A 354 -5.55 -14.82 -19.80
CA MET A 354 -5.17 -15.82 -18.80
C MET A 354 -6.37 -16.36 -18.03
N ALA A 355 -7.31 -15.51 -17.63
CA ALA A 355 -8.51 -15.96 -16.93
C ALA A 355 -9.33 -16.94 -17.80
N LEU A 356 -9.55 -16.60 -19.07
CA LEU A 356 -10.27 -17.46 -20.01
C LEU A 356 -9.58 -18.81 -20.26
N LEU A 357 -8.28 -18.78 -20.49
CA LEU A 357 -7.50 -19.99 -20.66
C LEU A 357 -7.51 -20.85 -19.39
N MET A 358 -7.48 -20.24 -18.20
CA MET A 358 -7.56 -20.96 -16.94
C MET A 358 -8.94 -21.59 -16.71
N GLY A 359 -10.02 -20.92 -17.12
CA GLY A 359 -11.37 -21.51 -17.13
C GLY A 359 -11.46 -22.71 -18.08
N ARG A 360 -10.87 -22.60 -19.28
CA ARG A 360 -10.74 -23.72 -20.21
C ARG A 360 -9.89 -24.87 -19.65
N LEU A 361 -8.78 -24.56 -18.96
CA LEU A 361 -7.96 -25.57 -18.28
C LEU A 361 -8.78 -26.34 -17.24
N SER A 362 -9.65 -25.66 -16.49
CA SER A 362 -10.56 -26.31 -15.53
C SER A 362 -11.50 -27.33 -16.17
N GLN A 363 -12.01 -27.06 -17.38
CA GLN A 363 -12.85 -28.00 -18.13
C GLN A 363 -12.03 -29.22 -18.60
N LEU A 364 -10.85 -28.96 -19.18
CA LEU A 364 -9.96 -29.99 -19.71
C LEU A 364 -9.44 -30.96 -18.63
N VAL A 365 -9.12 -30.44 -17.42
CA VAL A 365 -8.69 -31.26 -16.27
C VAL A 365 -9.79 -32.22 -15.81
N ARG A 366 -11.06 -31.84 -15.99
CA ARG A 366 -12.24 -32.67 -15.67
C ARG A 366 -12.65 -33.60 -16.82
N GLY A 367 -11.89 -33.63 -17.92
CA GLY A 367 -12.21 -34.42 -19.11
C GLY A 367 -13.34 -33.85 -19.97
N GLU A 368 -13.76 -32.60 -19.73
CA GLU A 368 -14.84 -31.96 -20.47
C GLU A 368 -14.29 -31.26 -21.73
N GLY A 369 -14.73 -31.70 -22.91
CA GLY A 369 -14.59 -30.92 -24.15
C GLY A 369 -13.19 -30.84 -24.78
N GLY A 370 -12.27 -31.77 -24.50
CA GLY A 370 -10.98 -31.80 -25.19
C GLY A 370 -10.09 -33.00 -24.89
N THR A 371 -8.94 -33.04 -25.56
CA THR A 371 -7.95 -34.13 -25.49
C THR A 371 -6.78 -33.80 -24.57
N LYS A 372 -5.96 -34.81 -24.23
CA LYS A 372 -4.67 -34.62 -23.53
C LYS A 372 -3.76 -33.58 -24.21
N ARG A 373 -3.81 -33.50 -25.54
CA ARG A 373 -3.03 -32.54 -26.34
C ARG A 373 -3.56 -31.12 -26.11
N ASP A 374 -4.87 -30.96 -26.01
CA ASP A 374 -5.52 -29.67 -25.76
C ASP A 374 -5.22 -29.17 -24.35
N LEU A 375 -5.15 -30.06 -23.35
CA LEU A 375 -4.73 -29.72 -21.99
C LEU A 375 -3.29 -29.17 -21.96
N ILE A 376 -2.35 -29.85 -22.61
CA ILE A 376 -0.95 -29.39 -22.69
C ILE A 376 -0.85 -28.07 -23.48
N ALA A 377 -1.58 -27.93 -24.58
CA ALA A 377 -1.59 -26.71 -25.38
C ALA A 377 -2.18 -25.51 -24.59
N CYS A 378 -3.25 -25.73 -23.83
CA CYS A 378 -3.85 -24.72 -22.97
C CYS A 378 -2.86 -24.23 -21.90
N ALA A 379 -2.17 -25.16 -21.22
CA ALA A 379 -1.16 -24.82 -20.22
C ALA A 379 0.01 -24.01 -20.80
N LYS A 380 0.44 -24.34 -22.03
CA LYS A 380 1.47 -23.55 -22.75
C LYS A 380 0.98 -22.13 -23.06
N ALA A 381 -0.24 -21.98 -23.55
CA ALA A 381 -0.82 -20.67 -23.83
C ALA A 381 -0.99 -19.81 -22.56
N ILE A 382 -1.32 -20.42 -21.41
CA ILE A 382 -1.36 -19.73 -20.11
C ILE A 382 0.06 -19.26 -19.73
N ALA A 383 1.06 -20.13 -19.88
CA ALA A 383 2.44 -19.77 -19.56
C ALA A 383 2.95 -18.62 -20.44
N GLU A 384 2.71 -18.64 -21.75
CA GLU A 384 3.07 -17.55 -22.68
C GLU A 384 2.38 -16.23 -22.30
N ALA A 385 1.08 -16.25 -22.00
CA ALA A 385 0.37 -15.04 -21.55
C ALA A 385 0.90 -14.53 -20.19
N SER A 386 1.34 -15.43 -19.30
CA SER A 386 1.94 -15.07 -18.02
C SER A 386 3.33 -14.44 -18.16
N GLU A 387 4.11 -14.87 -19.16
CA GLU A 387 5.40 -14.26 -19.51
C GLU A 387 5.20 -12.82 -20.00
N GLU A 388 4.14 -12.58 -20.79
CA GLU A 388 3.80 -11.24 -21.28
C GLU A 388 3.39 -10.29 -20.14
N VAL A 389 2.54 -10.73 -19.21
CA VAL A 389 2.23 -9.95 -17.98
C VAL A 389 3.51 -9.60 -17.22
N THR A 390 4.43 -10.55 -17.09
CA THR A 390 5.69 -10.34 -16.38
C THR A 390 6.59 -9.34 -17.10
N ARG A 391 6.70 -9.43 -18.44
CA ARG A 391 7.49 -8.52 -19.27
C ARG A 391 7.01 -7.08 -19.12
N LEU A 392 5.71 -6.86 -19.32
CA LEU A 392 5.08 -5.54 -19.23
C LEU A 392 5.16 -4.96 -17.81
N ALA A 393 4.95 -5.78 -16.78
CA ALA A 393 5.11 -5.36 -15.39
C ALA A 393 6.55 -4.90 -15.09
N LYS A 394 7.56 -5.59 -15.64
CA LYS A 394 8.98 -5.20 -15.48
C LYS A 394 9.31 -3.91 -16.24
N GLU A 395 8.72 -3.69 -17.41
CA GLU A 395 8.87 -2.43 -18.15
C GLU A 395 8.26 -1.27 -17.39
N LEU A 396 7.02 -1.42 -16.90
CA LEU A 396 6.39 -0.42 -16.04
C LEU A 396 7.20 -0.14 -14.77
N ALA A 397 7.75 -1.19 -14.14
CA ALA A 397 8.60 -1.05 -12.98
C ALA A 397 9.85 -0.21 -13.26
N ARG A 398 10.47 -0.34 -14.45
CA ARG A 398 11.66 0.46 -14.83
C ARG A 398 11.35 1.95 -14.95
N GLU A 399 10.16 2.28 -15.42
CA GLU A 399 9.72 3.67 -15.60
C GLU A 399 9.14 4.28 -14.32
N CYS A 400 8.92 3.48 -13.26
CA CYS A 400 8.40 3.96 -12.00
C CYS A 400 9.46 4.73 -11.21
N THR A 401 9.18 5.98 -10.88
CA THR A 401 10.05 6.88 -10.10
C THR A 401 10.00 6.62 -8.59
N ASP A 402 9.00 5.87 -8.11
CA ASP A 402 8.88 5.50 -6.70
C ASP A 402 9.56 4.15 -6.43
N LYS A 403 10.64 4.16 -5.64
CA LYS A 403 11.46 2.97 -5.35
C LYS A 403 10.68 1.88 -4.61
N ARG A 404 9.81 2.25 -3.66
CA ARG A 404 8.95 1.31 -2.91
C ARG A 404 7.95 0.63 -3.84
N MET A 405 7.24 1.40 -4.66
CA MET A 405 6.24 0.87 -5.59
C MET A 405 6.89 -0.05 -6.64
N ARG A 406 8.02 0.38 -7.21
CA ARG A 406 8.83 -0.44 -8.12
C ARG A 406 9.25 -1.77 -7.50
N THR A 407 9.80 -1.72 -6.28
CA THR A 407 10.24 -2.94 -5.57
C THR A 407 9.06 -3.87 -5.30
N SER A 408 7.91 -3.32 -4.89
CA SER A 408 6.71 -4.12 -4.66
C SER A 408 6.20 -4.79 -5.93
N LEU A 409 6.18 -4.08 -7.06
CA LEU A 409 5.78 -4.64 -8.37
C LEU A 409 6.74 -5.76 -8.82
N LEU A 410 8.05 -5.56 -8.68
CA LEU A 410 9.04 -6.57 -9.04
C LEU A 410 8.88 -7.84 -8.18
N GLN A 411 8.72 -7.69 -6.86
CA GLN A 411 8.56 -8.83 -5.94
C GLN A 411 7.36 -9.72 -6.29
N VAL A 412 6.22 -9.13 -6.70
CA VAL A 412 5.03 -9.92 -7.05
C VAL A 412 5.15 -10.54 -8.45
N CYS A 413 5.70 -9.82 -9.43
CA CYS A 413 5.76 -10.31 -10.81
C CYS A 413 6.86 -11.37 -11.03
N GLU A 414 7.95 -11.35 -10.27
CA GLU A 414 9.06 -12.32 -10.42
C GLU A 414 8.71 -13.76 -10.01
N ARG A 415 7.59 -13.95 -9.31
CA ARG A 415 7.07 -15.28 -8.96
C ARG A 415 6.41 -15.97 -10.15
N ILE A 416 5.86 -15.20 -11.08
CA ILE A 416 5.02 -15.69 -12.19
C ILE A 416 5.79 -16.68 -13.10
N PRO A 417 7.03 -16.41 -13.56
CA PRO A 417 7.74 -17.33 -14.46
C PRO A 417 7.96 -18.74 -13.89
N THR A 418 8.28 -18.83 -12.60
CA THR A 418 8.46 -20.12 -11.91
C THR A 418 7.14 -20.87 -11.83
N ILE A 419 6.06 -20.20 -11.43
CA ILE A 419 4.73 -20.81 -11.31
C ILE A 419 4.22 -21.26 -12.70
N GLY A 420 4.42 -20.45 -13.74
CA GLY A 420 4.05 -20.80 -15.12
C GLY A 420 4.85 -21.99 -15.67
N THR A 421 6.12 -22.13 -15.29
CA THR A 421 6.93 -23.32 -15.63
C THR A 421 6.40 -24.57 -14.93
N GLN A 422 6.07 -24.47 -13.64
CA GLN A 422 5.43 -25.55 -12.89
C GLN A 422 4.07 -25.94 -13.50
N LEU A 423 3.26 -24.99 -13.97
CA LEU A 423 1.99 -25.26 -14.64
C LEU A 423 2.17 -26.17 -15.87
N LYS A 424 3.20 -25.89 -16.69
CA LYS A 424 3.54 -26.72 -17.87
C LYS A 424 3.90 -28.15 -17.46
N ILE A 425 4.68 -28.33 -16.39
CA ILE A 425 5.10 -29.64 -15.88
C ILE A 425 3.89 -30.41 -15.33
N LEU A 426 3.13 -29.80 -14.41
CA LEU A 426 1.98 -30.43 -13.77
C LEU A 426 0.87 -30.77 -14.75
N SER A 427 0.62 -29.92 -15.75
CA SER A 427 -0.33 -30.23 -16.82
C SER A 427 0.12 -31.42 -17.67
N THR A 428 1.43 -31.57 -17.89
CA THR A 428 1.98 -32.74 -18.59
C THR A 428 1.79 -34.02 -17.77
N VAL A 429 2.01 -33.96 -16.45
CA VAL A 429 1.75 -35.08 -15.52
C VAL A 429 0.27 -35.46 -15.52
N LYS A 430 -0.65 -34.50 -15.41
CA LYS A 430 -2.09 -34.77 -15.49
C LYS A 430 -2.49 -35.38 -16.83
N ALA A 431 -1.90 -34.90 -17.93
CA ALA A 431 -2.16 -35.42 -19.27
C ALA A 431 -1.75 -36.89 -19.43
N THR A 432 -0.71 -37.36 -18.73
CA THR A 432 -0.32 -38.78 -18.74
C THR A 432 -1.29 -39.65 -17.95
N MET A 433 -1.87 -39.12 -16.86
CA MET A 433 -2.82 -39.85 -16.02
C MET A 433 -4.21 -40.00 -16.68
N LEU A 434 -4.64 -39.00 -17.46
CA LEU A 434 -5.87 -39.08 -18.26
C LEU A 434 -5.89 -40.26 -19.26
N GLY A 435 -4.73 -40.76 -19.68
CA GLY A 435 -4.62 -41.87 -20.65
C GLY A 435 -4.62 -43.27 -20.04
N ALA A 436 -4.40 -43.42 -18.73
CA ALA A 436 -4.37 -44.73 -18.06
C ALA A 436 -5.78 -45.30 -17.80
N GLN A 437 -6.81 -44.45 -17.89
CA GLN A 437 -8.21 -44.80 -17.62
C GLN A 437 -8.96 -45.34 -18.85
N GLU A 438 -8.44 -45.15 -20.07
CA GLU A 438 -9.07 -45.65 -21.31
C GLU A 438 -8.86 -47.16 -21.55
N THR A 439 -7.95 -47.83 -20.82
CA THR A 439 -7.55 -49.22 -21.09
C THR A 439 -8.34 -50.31 -20.33
N LEU A 440 -9.35 -49.98 -19.53
CA LEU A 440 -10.14 -50.97 -18.78
C LEU A 440 -11.65 -50.96 -19.14
N PRO A 441 -12.31 -52.13 -19.28
CA PRO A 441 -13.73 -52.21 -19.63
C PRO A 441 -14.64 -51.54 -18.58
N ARG A 442 -15.63 -50.79 -19.09
CA ARG A 442 -16.57 -49.92 -18.36
C ARG A 442 -17.41 -50.57 -17.25
N TYR A 443 -17.40 -51.90 -17.11
CA TYR A 443 -18.32 -52.63 -16.22
C TYR A 443 -17.80 -52.86 -14.80
N GLU A 444 -16.50 -52.67 -14.52
CA GLU A 444 -15.95 -52.75 -13.14
C GLU A 444 -15.75 -51.37 -12.48
N MET A 445 -16.00 -50.26 -13.21
CA MET A 445 -15.76 -48.89 -12.74
C MET A 445 -16.86 -48.30 -11.84
N ALA A 446 -18.00 -48.97 -11.64
CA ALA A 446 -19.12 -48.40 -10.91
C ALA A 446 -18.85 -48.21 -9.39
N GLU A 447 -17.80 -48.84 -8.85
CA GLU A 447 -17.38 -48.69 -7.44
C GLU A 447 -16.11 -47.83 -7.26
N LEU A 448 -15.50 -47.32 -8.34
CA LEU A 448 -14.27 -46.51 -8.35
C LEU A 448 -14.57 -45.09 -8.86
N GLN A 449 -15.42 -44.37 -8.13
CA GLN A 449 -15.85 -43.01 -8.49
C GLN A 449 -14.77 -41.93 -8.25
N GLY A 450 -13.56 -42.32 -7.83
CA GLY A 450 -12.37 -41.48 -7.76
C GLY A 450 -11.30 -42.03 -8.70
N GLY A 451 -10.56 -41.15 -9.39
CA GLY A 451 -9.37 -41.55 -10.16
C GLY A 451 -8.35 -42.31 -9.30
N THR A 452 -7.27 -42.80 -9.92
CA THR A 452 -6.16 -43.36 -9.12
C THR A 452 -5.69 -42.32 -8.10
N GLU A 453 -5.20 -42.75 -6.94
CA GLU A 453 -4.68 -41.85 -5.90
C GLU A 453 -3.64 -40.86 -6.48
N GLU A 454 -2.83 -41.35 -7.42
CA GLU A 454 -1.87 -40.56 -8.21
C GLU A 454 -2.54 -39.48 -9.10
N ASP A 455 -3.69 -39.76 -9.71
CA ASP A 455 -4.43 -38.79 -10.53
C ASP A 455 -5.08 -37.70 -9.66
N GLN A 456 -5.55 -38.07 -8.47
CA GLN A 456 -6.08 -37.12 -7.50
C GLN A 456 -4.96 -36.20 -6.99
N GLU A 457 -3.80 -36.75 -6.60
CA GLU A 457 -2.66 -35.97 -6.15
C GLU A 457 -2.13 -35.02 -7.25
N ALA A 458 -2.03 -35.51 -8.49
CA ALA A 458 -1.66 -34.68 -9.65
C ALA A 458 -2.65 -33.53 -9.87
N THR A 459 -3.94 -33.79 -9.66
CA THR A 459 -5.00 -32.78 -9.75
C THR A 459 -4.84 -31.74 -8.64
N ASP A 460 -4.63 -32.17 -7.40
CA ASP A 460 -4.50 -31.27 -6.25
C ASP A 460 -3.26 -30.36 -6.37
N MET A 461 -2.13 -30.90 -6.83
CA MET A 461 -0.95 -30.10 -7.14
C MET A 461 -1.21 -29.07 -8.25
N LEU A 462 -1.93 -29.46 -9.31
CA LEU A 462 -2.29 -28.56 -10.41
C LEU A 462 -3.23 -27.45 -9.94
N VAL A 463 -4.20 -27.77 -9.06
CA VAL A 463 -5.10 -26.80 -8.44
C VAL A 463 -4.31 -25.77 -7.63
N GLY A 464 -3.41 -26.21 -6.74
CA GLY A 464 -2.59 -25.31 -5.94
C GLY A 464 -1.71 -24.40 -6.80
N ASN A 465 -1.13 -24.93 -7.89
CA ASN A 465 -0.36 -24.15 -8.83
C ASN A 465 -1.22 -23.10 -9.59
N ALA A 466 -2.39 -23.49 -10.08
CA ALA A 466 -3.32 -22.59 -10.76
C ALA A 466 -3.79 -21.44 -9.87
N GLN A 467 -4.14 -21.74 -8.60
CA GLN A 467 -4.52 -20.73 -7.60
C GLN A 467 -3.39 -19.74 -7.35
N ASN A 468 -2.16 -20.23 -7.15
CA ASN A 468 -0.99 -19.39 -6.93
C ASN A 468 -0.70 -18.49 -8.15
N LEU A 469 -0.88 -19.00 -9.38
CA LEU A 469 -0.66 -18.23 -10.60
C LEU A 469 -1.67 -17.09 -10.73
N MET A 470 -2.97 -17.40 -10.61
CA MET A 470 -4.04 -16.39 -10.72
C MET A 470 -3.91 -15.32 -9.64
N GLN A 471 -3.55 -15.71 -8.42
CA GLN A 471 -3.31 -14.77 -7.32
C GLN A 471 -2.09 -13.87 -7.58
N SER A 472 -0.97 -14.42 -8.09
CA SER A 472 0.22 -13.64 -8.40
C SER A 472 -0.01 -12.63 -9.53
N VAL A 473 -0.77 -13.02 -10.56
CA VAL A 473 -1.18 -12.12 -11.66
C VAL A 473 -2.10 -11.02 -11.13
N LYS A 474 -3.06 -11.36 -10.28
CA LYS A 474 -3.97 -10.39 -9.64
C LYS A 474 -3.21 -9.34 -8.82
N GLU A 475 -2.25 -9.78 -8.00
CA GLU A 475 -1.37 -8.88 -7.23
C GLU A 475 -0.51 -8.00 -8.16
N THR A 476 0.00 -8.58 -9.25
CA THR A 476 0.78 -7.84 -10.25
C THR A 476 -0.04 -6.75 -10.94
N VAL A 477 -1.29 -7.02 -11.32
CA VAL A 477 -2.20 -6.02 -11.91
C VAL A 477 -2.42 -4.84 -10.96
N ARG A 478 -2.69 -5.11 -9.67
CA ARG A 478 -2.89 -4.05 -8.66
C ARG A 478 -1.63 -3.23 -8.39
N ALA A 479 -0.48 -3.91 -8.31
CA ALA A 479 0.81 -3.24 -8.14
C ALA A 479 1.17 -2.40 -9.37
N ALA A 480 0.84 -2.88 -10.58
CA ALA A 480 1.04 -2.15 -11.83
C ALA A 480 0.15 -0.90 -11.91
N GLU A 481 -1.14 -1.02 -11.57
CA GLU A 481 -2.04 0.14 -11.46
C GLU A 481 -1.43 1.21 -10.55
N SER A 482 -1.00 0.80 -9.36
CA SER A 482 -0.41 1.72 -8.39
C SER A 482 0.86 2.37 -8.95
N ALA A 483 1.82 1.57 -9.44
CA ALA A 483 3.08 2.08 -9.98
C ALA A 483 2.89 3.04 -11.17
N SER A 484 1.79 2.87 -11.92
CA SER A 484 1.48 3.70 -13.09
C SER A 484 1.20 5.17 -12.77
N ILE A 485 0.90 5.49 -11.51
CA ILE A 485 0.68 6.86 -11.04
C ILE A 485 2.02 7.62 -10.93
N LYS A 486 3.13 6.90 -10.79
CA LYS A 486 4.48 7.43 -10.54
C LYS A 486 5.44 7.06 -11.66
N ILE A 487 5.07 7.35 -12.90
CA ILE A 487 5.91 7.10 -14.09
C ILE A 487 6.70 8.36 -14.43
N ARG A 488 7.93 8.19 -14.95
CA ARG A 488 8.68 9.30 -15.54
C ARG A 488 7.88 9.98 -16.67
N THR A 489 7.88 11.31 -16.69
CA THR A 489 7.13 12.11 -17.66
C THR A 489 7.58 11.92 -19.11
N ASP A 490 8.81 11.45 -19.34
CA ASP A 490 9.43 11.20 -20.64
C ASP A 490 9.35 9.73 -21.13
N ALA A 491 8.76 8.82 -20.36
CA ALA A 491 8.86 7.37 -20.57
C ALA A 491 8.19 6.85 -21.85
N GLY A 492 7.30 7.61 -22.50
CA GLY A 492 6.60 7.21 -23.73
C GLY A 492 5.62 6.02 -23.60
N ILE A 493 5.68 5.25 -22.51
CA ILE A 493 4.78 4.12 -22.21
C ILE A 493 3.54 4.66 -21.49
N ARG A 494 2.37 4.54 -22.10
CA ARG A 494 1.08 4.89 -21.49
C ARG A 494 0.16 3.68 -21.44
N LEU A 495 0.38 2.81 -20.44
CA LEU A 495 -0.66 1.85 -20.05
C LEU A 495 -1.86 2.62 -19.53
N ARG A 496 -3.01 2.51 -20.21
CA ARG A 496 -4.20 3.28 -19.88
C ARG A 496 -5.04 2.55 -18.84
N TRP A 497 -5.09 3.10 -17.63
CA TRP A 497 -5.91 2.57 -16.53
C TRP A 497 -7.27 3.26 -16.49
N VAL A 498 -8.24 2.73 -17.25
CA VAL A 498 -9.61 3.27 -17.32
C VAL A 498 -10.61 2.23 -16.84
N ARG A 499 -11.47 2.66 -15.90
CA ARG A 499 -12.59 1.85 -15.42
C ARG A 499 -13.64 1.70 -16.52
N LYS A 500 -14.13 0.48 -16.75
CA LYS A 500 -15.29 0.25 -17.62
C LYS A 500 -16.52 0.93 -17.01
N GLN A 501 -17.15 1.80 -17.80
CA GLN A 501 -18.40 2.46 -17.42
C GLN A 501 -19.57 1.69 -18.03
N PRO A 502 -20.75 1.66 -17.38
CA PRO A 502 -21.94 0.95 -17.88
C PRO A 502 -22.39 1.33 -19.30
N TRP A 503 -21.98 2.50 -19.80
CA TRP A 503 -22.35 3.04 -21.11
C TRP A 503 -21.23 2.96 -22.16
N TYR A 504 -20.02 2.51 -21.77
CA TYR A 504 -18.89 2.31 -22.68
C TYR A 504 -18.52 0.82 -22.72
N HIS A 505 -19.15 0.09 -23.63
CA HIS A 505 -18.69 -1.22 -24.06
C HIS A 505 -17.56 -1.02 -25.08
N TYR A 506 -16.34 -0.78 -24.59
CA TYR A 506 -15.09 -0.94 -25.35
C TYR A 506 -14.26 -2.07 -24.75
#